data_AF-A0A368C8J2-F1
#
_entry.id   AF-A0A368C8J2-F1
#
_cell.length_a   1.000
_cell.length_b   1.000
_cell.length_c   1.000
_cell.angle_alpha   90.00
_cell.angle_beta   90.00
_cell.angle_gamma   90.00
#
_symmetry.space_group_name_H-M   'P 1'
#
loop_
_entity.id
_entity.type
_entity.pdbx_description
1 polymer ?
#
loop_
_entity_poly.entity_id
_entity_poly.type
_entity_poly.pdbx_seq_one_letter_code
_entity_poly.pdbx_strand_id
1 'polypeptide(L)'
;MTASRFWVGVEFMPASVVQAAASHPRPIFCGQLAEAAAMRSALSNRLDQAEWHDLALASPIGQGYLLDLIRQRGPIEHIFLALPAISCAIAEWAGDSPRPLDEVLVETRHAIEGLITVLRGAEAALDGAIGAGLTLLRVDSAEHSSPMVHALAAFADEWIARETERWAAVGLSLAQLTVESVDQ
;
A
#
# COMPACT_ATOMS: atom_id res chain seq x y z
N MET A 1 2.83 10.62 -24.59
CA MET A 1 1.66 10.81 -23.71
C MET A 1 2.20 11.25 -22.36
N THR A 2 1.62 12.28 -21.73
CA THR A 2 2.00 12.65 -20.37
C THR A 2 1.33 11.70 -19.39
N ALA A 3 2.11 11.09 -18.49
CA ALA A 3 1.57 10.40 -17.32
C ALA A 3 0.63 11.36 -16.59
N SER A 4 -0.54 10.88 -16.14
CA SER A 4 -1.57 11.80 -15.62
C SER A 4 -2.27 11.31 -14.38
N ARG A 5 -1.81 10.22 -13.76
CA ARG A 5 -2.46 9.64 -12.58
C ARG A 5 -1.47 9.25 -11.50
N PHE A 6 -1.96 9.33 -10.27
CA PHE A 6 -1.26 8.96 -9.06
C PHE A 6 -2.20 8.11 -8.23
N TRP A 7 -1.72 7.01 -7.68
CA TRP A 7 -2.56 6.07 -6.94
C TRP A 7 -2.17 6.03 -5.47
N VAL A 8 -3.17 5.95 -4.57
CA VAL A 8 -2.96 5.79 -3.12
C VAL A 8 -3.91 4.75 -2.54
N GLY A 9 -3.35 3.78 -1.83
CA GLY A 9 -4.08 2.85 -0.98
C GLY A 9 -4.38 3.54 0.35
N VAL A 10 -5.60 4.02 0.62
CA VAL A 10 -5.90 4.92 1.77
C VAL A 10 -5.99 4.23 3.13
N GLU A 11 -6.15 2.91 3.18
CA GLU A 11 -6.11 2.19 4.45
C GLU A 11 -4.72 2.31 5.09
N PHE A 12 -4.68 2.64 6.38
CA PHE A 12 -3.44 2.85 7.14
C PHE A 12 -2.51 3.94 6.58
N MET A 13 -3.04 4.85 5.75
CA MET A 13 -2.27 6.00 5.26
C MET A 13 -2.22 7.12 6.28
N PRO A 14 -1.04 7.69 6.54
CA PRO A 14 -0.94 8.97 7.24
C PRO A 14 -1.69 10.06 6.48
N ALA A 15 -2.38 10.93 7.20
CA ALA A 15 -3.12 12.05 6.61
C ALA A 15 -2.24 12.93 5.70
N SER A 16 -0.94 13.07 6.02
CA SER A 16 0.04 13.80 5.22
C SER A 16 0.24 13.20 3.82
N VAL A 17 0.29 11.87 3.70
CA VAL A 17 0.42 11.18 2.40
C VAL A 17 -0.84 11.39 1.57
N VAL A 18 -2.02 11.26 2.19
CA VAL A 18 -3.28 11.45 1.47
C VAL A 18 -3.47 12.91 1.04
N GLN A 19 -3.04 13.87 1.87
CA GLN A 19 -3.03 15.29 1.50
C GLN A 19 -2.05 15.61 0.35
N ALA A 20 -0.87 15.00 0.35
CA ALA A 20 0.09 15.14 -0.75
C ALA A 20 -0.50 14.58 -2.05
N ALA A 21 -1.10 13.39 -1.99
CA ALA A 21 -1.78 12.77 -3.11
C ALA A 21 -2.95 13.61 -3.64
N ALA A 22 -3.69 14.27 -2.76
CA ALA A 22 -4.77 15.16 -3.13
C ALA A 22 -4.31 16.41 -3.92
N SER A 23 -3.01 16.70 -3.92
CA SER A 23 -2.44 17.78 -4.74
C SER A 23 -2.16 17.34 -6.18
N HIS A 24 -2.23 16.02 -6.47
CA HIS A 24 -2.09 15.51 -7.82
C HIS A 24 -3.36 15.84 -8.64
N PRO A 25 -3.27 16.16 -9.95
CA PRO A 25 -4.43 16.57 -10.74
C PRO A 25 -5.56 15.53 -10.83
N ARG A 26 -5.21 14.23 -10.87
CA ARG A 26 -6.17 13.12 -10.99
C ARG A 26 -5.75 11.93 -10.12
N PRO A 27 -5.89 12.03 -8.79
CA PRO A 27 -5.52 10.97 -7.89
C PRO A 27 -6.57 9.85 -7.93
N ILE A 28 -6.12 8.61 -7.76
CA ILE A 28 -6.97 7.44 -7.54
C ILE A 28 -6.74 6.99 -6.11
N PHE A 29 -7.79 7.05 -5.30
CA PHE A 29 -7.78 6.56 -3.93
C PHE A 29 -8.50 5.22 -3.85
N CYS A 30 -7.93 4.24 -3.15
CA CYS A 30 -8.66 3.02 -2.86
C CYS A 30 -8.26 2.35 -1.56
N GLY A 31 -9.12 1.51 -1.02
CA GLY A 31 -8.96 0.93 0.31
C GLY A 31 -10.33 0.84 0.98
N GLN A 32 -10.37 0.53 2.27
CA GLN A 32 -11.62 0.55 3.04
C GLN A 32 -12.07 1.99 3.29
N LEU A 33 -12.91 2.52 2.39
CA LEU A 33 -13.27 3.95 2.40
C LEU A 33 -14.24 4.32 3.53
N ALA A 34 -14.95 3.35 4.10
CA ALA A 34 -15.82 3.55 5.25
C ALA A 34 -15.05 4.13 6.45
N GLU A 35 -13.82 3.66 6.66
CA GLU A 35 -12.92 4.13 7.73
C GLU A 35 -12.29 5.49 7.39
N ALA A 36 -12.28 5.86 6.12
CA ALA A 36 -11.73 7.12 5.62
C ALA A 36 -12.78 8.23 5.43
N ALA A 37 -13.99 8.11 5.97
CA ALA A 37 -15.09 9.05 5.73
C ALA A 37 -14.75 10.50 6.15
N ALA A 38 -14.10 10.68 7.30
CA ALA A 38 -13.65 11.99 7.78
C ALA A 38 -12.60 12.61 6.84
N MET A 39 -11.64 11.80 6.38
CA MET A 39 -10.60 12.21 5.44
C MET A 39 -11.18 12.60 4.08
N ARG A 40 -12.13 11.81 3.56
CA ARG A 40 -12.85 12.13 2.32
C ARG A 40 -13.62 13.44 2.43
N SER A 41 -14.27 13.69 3.58
CA SER A 41 -14.94 14.97 3.83
C SER A 41 -13.94 16.13 3.85
N ALA A 42 -12.82 15.98 4.56
CA ALA A 42 -11.77 17.01 4.66
C ALA A 42 -11.13 17.37 3.30
N LEU A 43 -11.04 16.39 2.39
CA LEU A 43 -10.44 16.58 1.06
C LEU A 43 -11.47 16.93 -0.03
N SER A 44 -12.77 16.94 0.28
CA SER A 44 -13.85 17.13 -0.70
C SER A 44 -13.70 18.39 -1.56
N ASN A 45 -13.18 19.49 -1.01
CA ASN A 45 -12.95 20.75 -1.72
C ASN A 45 -11.71 20.75 -2.64
N ARG A 46 -10.88 19.72 -2.62
CA ARG A 46 -9.62 19.62 -3.37
C ARG A 46 -9.62 18.53 -4.45
N LEU A 47 -10.71 17.77 -4.56
CA LEU A 47 -10.71 16.46 -5.20
C LEU A 47 -11.79 16.26 -6.27
N ASP A 48 -12.19 17.33 -6.97
CA ASP A 48 -13.23 17.28 -8.01
C ASP A 48 -12.93 16.25 -9.13
N GLN A 49 -11.65 15.90 -9.33
CA GLN A 49 -11.21 14.91 -10.33
C GLN A 49 -10.68 13.60 -9.73
N ALA A 50 -10.85 13.39 -8.42
CA ALA A 50 -10.38 12.17 -7.77
C ALA A 50 -11.30 10.98 -8.05
N GLU A 51 -10.70 9.83 -8.34
CA GLU A 51 -11.41 8.55 -8.40
C GLU A 51 -11.29 7.86 -7.04
N TRP A 52 -12.38 7.26 -6.56
CA TRP A 52 -12.45 6.58 -5.26
C TRP A 52 -12.97 5.16 -5.44
N HIS A 53 -12.24 4.17 -4.93
CA HIS A 53 -12.63 2.76 -5.00
C HIS A 53 -12.62 2.11 -3.61
N ASP A 54 -13.77 1.66 -3.16
CA ASP A 54 -13.91 0.94 -1.89
C ASP A 54 -13.58 -0.53 -2.08
N LEU A 55 -12.46 -0.98 -1.51
CA LEU A 55 -11.98 -2.35 -1.61
C LEU A 55 -11.00 -2.70 -0.48
N ALA A 56 -11.09 -3.92 0.03
CA ALA A 56 -10.18 -4.41 1.06
C ALA A 56 -8.88 -4.96 0.42
N LEU A 57 -7.78 -4.19 0.45
CA LEU A 57 -6.50 -4.60 -0.18
C LEU A 57 -5.86 -5.81 0.52
N ALA A 58 -6.22 -6.08 1.77
CA ALA A 58 -5.82 -7.29 2.47
C ALA A 58 -6.45 -8.57 1.89
N SER A 59 -7.52 -8.47 1.08
CA SER A 59 -8.21 -9.62 0.51
C SER A 59 -7.70 -9.96 -0.90
N PRO A 60 -7.68 -11.25 -1.31
CA PRO A 60 -7.35 -11.63 -2.69
C PRO A 60 -8.24 -10.95 -3.74
N ILE A 61 -9.51 -10.72 -3.42
CA ILE A 61 -10.46 -10.01 -4.31
C ILE A 61 -10.04 -8.54 -4.48
N GLY A 62 -9.74 -7.85 -3.38
CA GLY A 62 -9.28 -6.46 -3.45
C GLY A 62 -7.93 -6.33 -4.15
N GLN A 63 -7.02 -7.27 -3.95
CA GLN A 63 -5.74 -7.33 -4.68
C GLN A 63 -5.96 -7.50 -6.19
N GLY A 64 -6.83 -8.42 -6.60
CA GLY A 64 -7.19 -8.60 -8.01
C GLY A 64 -7.82 -7.34 -8.62
N TYR A 65 -8.76 -6.71 -7.89
CA TYR A 65 -9.38 -5.47 -8.31
C TYR A 65 -8.36 -4.34 -8.47
N LEU A 66 -7.42 -4.21 -7.52
CA LEU A 66 -6.32 -3.24 -7.60
C LEU A 66 -5.53 -3.44 -8.89
N LEU A 67 -5.09 -4.66 -9.18
CA LEU A 67 -4.31 -4.94 -10.39
C LEU A 67 -5.09 -4.59 -11.67
N ASP A 68 -6.40 -4.88 -11.69
CA ASP A 68 -7.25 -4.48 -12.79
C ASP A 68 -7.38 -2.97 -12.94
N LEU A 69 -7.47 -2.21 -11.84
CA LEU A 69 -7.46 -0.74 -11.89
C LEU A 69 -6.15 -0.21 -12.47
N ILE A 70 -5.00 -0.69 -11.98
CA ILE A 70 -3.67 -0.26 -12.44
C ILE A 70 -3.58 -0.48 -13.97
N ARG A 71 -3.99 -1.66 -14.43
CA ARG A 71 -4.00 -2.02 -15.85
C ARG A 71 -4.93 -1.14 -16.70
N GLN A 72 -6.08 -0.73 -16.15
CA GLN A 72 -7.11 0.01 -16.89
C GLN A 72 -6.92 1.54 -16.89
N ARG A 73 -6.12 2.10 -15.96
CA ARG A 73 -6.07 3.55 -15.70
C ARG A 73 -4.76 4.24 -16.12
N GLY A 74 -4.01 3.66 -17.05
CA GLY A 74 -2.73 4.23 -17.51
C GLY A 74 -2.76 5.67 -18.07
N PRO A 75 -1.60 6.33 -18.21
CA PRO A 75 -0.33 6.04 -17.56
C PRO A 75 -0.37 6.55 -16.10
N ILE A 76 -0.01 5.66 -15.17
CA ILE A 76 0.17 5.98 -13.76
C ILE A 76 1.64 6.37 -13.56
N GLU A 77 1.85 7.55 -13.01
CA GLU A 77 3.20 8.08 -12.72
C GLU A 77 3.75 7.45 -11.44
N HIS A 78 2.91 7.35 -10.41
CA HIS A 78 3.35 6.82 -9.12
C HIS A 78 2.23 6.14 -8.33
N ILE A 79 2.59 5.09 -7.57
CA ILE A 79 1.72 4.32 -6.69
C ILE A 79 2.24 4.44 -5.25
N PHE A 80 1.40 4.86 -4.30
CA PHE A 80 1.68 4.82 -2.86
C PHE A 80 0.84 3.75 -2.20
N LEU A 81 1.48 2.68 -1.72
CA LEU A 81 0.81 1.56 -1.10
C LEU A 81 1.28 1.42 0.34
N ALA A 82 0.38 1.57 1.29
CA ALA A 82 0.63 1.17 2.67
C ALA A 82 0.55 -0.35 2.64
N LEU A 83 1.54 -1.01 3.21
CA LEU A 83 1.53 -2.45 3.42
C LEU A 83 0.44 -2.78 4.44
N PRO A 84 -0.80 -3.13 4.03
CA PRO A 84 -1.86 -3.39 5.00
C PRO A 84 -1.62 -4.76 5.64
N ALA A 85 -1.00 -5.64 4.87
CA ALA A 85 -0.57 -6.98 5.19
C ALA A 85 0.50 -7.06 6.30
N ILE A 86 1.30 -6.02 6.49
CA ILE A 86 2.36 -5.99 7.53
C ILE A 86 2.03 -4.97 8.62
N SER A 87 1.32 -3.89 8.27
CA SER A 87 0.96 -2.82 9.22
C SER A 87 -0.33 -3.11 9.98
N CYS A 88 -1.20 -4.02 9.51
CA CYS A 88 -2.02 -4.80 10.42
C CYS A 88 -1.05 -5.65 11.22
N ALA A 89 -0.49 -5.06 12.27
CA ALA A 89 0.19 -5.79 13.31
C ALA A 89 -0.61 -7.07 13.51
N ILE A 90 0.02 -8.20 13.22
CA ILE A 90 -0.48 -9.47 13.71
C ILE A 90 -0.48 -9.24 15.21
N ALA A 91 -1.62 -8.80 15.73
CA ALA A 91 -1.80 -8.63 17.14
C ALA A 91 -1.72 -10.06 17.63
N GLU A 92 -0.54 -10.48 18.08
CA GLU A 92 -0.33 -11.82 18.64
C GLU A 92 -1.24 -12.05 19.85
N TRP A 93 -1.97 -11.03 20.27
CA TRP A 93 -2.91 -10.99 21.37
C TRP A 93 -4.29 -10.60 20.87
N ALA A 94 -5.28 -11.45 21.17
CA ALA A 94 -6.69 -11.12 21.09
C ALA A 94 -7.19 -10.86 22.51
N GLY A 95 -7.16 -9.59 22.95
CA GLY A 95 -7.38 -9.24 24.35
C GLY A 95 -6.25 -9.76 25.25
N ASP A 96 -6.59 -10.44 26.35
CA ASP A 96 -5.62 -10.95 27.33
C ASP A 96 -4.99 -12.31 26.96
N SER A 97 -5.32 -12.88 25.79
CA SER A 97 -4.84 -14.21 25.38
C SER A 97 -4.06 -14.16 24.07
N PRO A 98 -2.97 -14.94 23.96
CA PRO A 98 -2.25 -15.08 22.71
C PRO A 98 -3.14 -15.75 21.66
N ARG A 99 -3.08 -15.27 20.43
CA ARG A 99 -3.79 -15.86 19.29
C ARG A 99 -3.19 -17.23 18.94
N PRO A 100 -4.00 -18.15 18.42
CA PRO A 100 -3.50 -19.41 17.88
C PRO A 100 -2.46 -19.17 16.77
N LEU A 101 -1.35 -19.91 16.83
CA LEU A 101 -0.25 -19.75 15.87
C LEU A 101 -0.67 -20.03 14.43
N ASP A 102 -1.61 -20.95 14.23
CA ASP A 102 -2.16 -21.28 12.92
C ASP A 102 -2.88 -20.10 12.26
N GLU A 103 -3.64 -19.31 13.02
CA GLU A 103 -4.25 -18.08 12.49
C GLU A 103 -3.20 -17.05 12.09
N VAL A 104 -2.22 -16.82 12.98
CA VAL A 104 -1.10 -15.89 12.75
C VAL A 104 -0.32 -16.26 11.49
N LEU A 105 -0.02 -17.54 11.29
CA LEU A 105 0.72 -18.02 10.11
C LEU A 105 -0.10 -17.87 8.82
N VAL A 106 -1.41 -18.10 8.88
CA VAL A 106 -2.30 -17.91 7.73
C VAL A 106 -2.34 -16.43 7.32
N GLU A 107 -2.46 -15.51 8.27
CA GLU A 107 -2.43 -14.06 7.98
C GLU A 107 -1.07 -13.62 7.45
N THR A 108 0.03 -14.11 8.04
CA THR A 108 1.40 -13.84 7.57
C THR A 108 1.57 -14.30 6.13
N ARG A 109 1.04 -15.48 5.77
CA ARG A 109 1.10 -15.97 4.39
C ARG A 109 0.36 -15.06 3.44
N HIS A 110 -0.90 -14.72 3.75
CA HIS A 110 -1.70 -13.82 2.92
C HIS A 110 -1.01 -12.46 2.74
N ALA A 111 -0.32 -11.99 3.78
CA ALA A 111 0.43 -10.75 3.76
C ALA A 111 1.58 -10.78 2.75
N ILE A 112 2.41 -11.82 2.82
CA ILE A 112 3.53 -12.04 1.90
C ILE A 112 3.04 -12.22 0.47
N GLU A 113 2.02 -13.06 0.26
CA GLU A 113 1.43 -13.33 -1.06
C GLU A 113 0.85 -12.05 -1.67
N GLY A 114 0.16 -11.24 -0.87
CA GLY A 114 -0.39 -9.95 -1.28
C GLY A 114 0.70 -8.96 -1.70
N LEU A 115 1.76 -8.82 -0.91
CA LEU A 115 2.90 -7.96 -1.24
C LEU A 115 3.53 -8.36 -2.57
N ILE A 116 3.83 -9.64 -2.75
CA ILE A 116 4.43 -10.16 -3.98
C ILE A 116 3.50 -9.92 -5.17
N THR A 117 2.21 -10.22 -5.02
CA THR A 117 1.20 -10.07 -6.09
C THR A 117 1.08 -8.63 -6.54
N VAL A 118 0.96 -7.68 -5.60
CA VAL A 118 0.82 -6.26 -5.93
C VAL A 118 2.09 -5.70 -6.56
N LEU A 119 3.27 -6.02 -6.02
CA LEU A 119 4.54 -5.59 -6.61
C LEU A 119 4.71 -6.11 -8.05
N ARG A 120 4.47 -7.41 -8.28
CA ARG A 120 4.60 -7.99 -9.62
C ARG A 120 3.58 -7.43 -10.60
N GLY A 121 2.36 -7.20 -10.14
CA GLY A 121 1.34 -6.61 -10.99
C GLY A 121 1.62 -5.14 -11.31
N ALA A 122 2.16 -4.36 -10.36
CA ALA A 122 2.62 -3.00 -10.60
C ALA A 122 3.80 -2.97 -11.57
N GLU A 123 4.84 -3.80 -11.36
CA GLU A 123 5.99 -3.94 -12.28
C GLU A 123 5.53 -4.25 -13.71
N ALA A 124 4.53 -5.12 -13.87
CA ALA A 124 4.02 -5.51 -15.18
C ALA A 124 3.15 -4.44 -15.88
N ALA A 125 2.59 -3.49 -15.13
CA ALA A 125 1.61 -2.53 -15.65
C ALA A 125 2.15 -1.09 -15.72
N LEU A 126 3.15 -0.74 -14.91
CA LEU A 126 3.79 0.57 -14.93
C LEU A 126 4.69 0.72 -16.16
N ASP A 127 4.85 1.97 -16.60
CA ASP A 127 5.63 2.32 -17.79
C ASP A 127 7.02 2.84 -17.39
N GLY A 128 8.05 2.04 -17.65
CA GLY A 128 9.44 2.41 -17.39
C GLY A 128 9.95 3.57 -18.26
N ALA A 129 9.32 3.85 -19.41
CA ALA A 129 9.73 4.95 -20.28
C ALA A 129 9.48 6.33 -19.67
N ILE A 130 8.53 6.41 -18.73
CA ILE A 130 8.20 7.64 -17.98
C ILE A 130 8.80 7.64 -16.57
N GLY A 131 9.61 6.62 -16.23
CA GLY A 131 10.19 6.49 -14.89
C GLY A 131 9.17 6.21 -13.79
N ALA A 132 8.06 5.54 -14.12
CA ALA A 132 6.97 5.32 -13.18
C ALA A 132 7.43 4.56 -11.92
N GLY A 133 6.76 4.82 -10.80
CA GLY A 133 7.23 4.37 -9.50
C GLY A 133 6.18 3.75 -8.59
N LEU A 134 6.67 2.98 -7.62
CA LEU A 134 5.91 2.53 -6.47
C LEU A 134 6.67 2.87 -5.18
N THR A 135 5.98 3.49 -4.23
CA THR A 135 6.47 3.69 -2.87
C THR A 135 5.63 2.86 -1.91
N LEU A 136 6.31 1.95 -1.21
CA LEU A 136 5.72 1.20 -0.10
C LEU A 136 5.84 2.03 1.17
N LEU A 137 4.72 2.18 1.87
CA LEU A 137 4.66 2.83 3.16
C LEU A 137 4.68 1.77 4.26
N ARG A 138 5.65 1.92 5.16
CA ARG A 138 5.84 1.07 6.33
C ARG A 138 5.56 1.90 7.58
N VAL A 139 4.61 1.46 8.40
CA VAL A 139 4.38 2.06 9.71
C VAL A 139 5.46 1.55 10.67
N ASP A 140 6.17 2.46 11.34
CA ASP A 140 7.11 2.10 12.40
C ASP A 140 6.34 1.79 13.69
N SER A 141 6.19 0.51 14.03
CA SER A 141 5.56 0.06 15.27
C SER A 141 6.65 -0.34 16.27
N ALA A 142 7.29 0.67 16.86
CA ALA A 142 8.46 0.49 17.70
C ALA A 142 8.15 0.04 19.14
N GLU A 143 6.93 0.21 19.66
CA GLU A 143 6.71 0.06 21.12
C GLU A 143 6.12 -1.28 21.58
N HIS A 144 5.48 -2.08 20.71
CA HIS A 144 4.83 -3.32 21.14
C HIS A 144 4.79 -4.42 20.04
N SER A 145 5.75 -4.42 19.11
CA SER A 145 5.76 -5.36 18.00
C SER A 145 6.19 -6.77 18.42
N SER A 146 5.47 -7.74 17.89
CA SER A 146 5.67 -9.14 18.17
C SER A 146 6.83 -9.73 17.36
N PRO A 147 7.41 -10.88 17.72
CA PRO A 147 8.45 -11.53 16.92
C PRO A 147 8.02 -11.76 15.45
N MET A 148 6.74 -12.10 15.22
CA MET A 148 6.21 -12.26 13.86
C MET A 148 6.18 -10.93 13.10
N VAL A 149 5.77 -9.84 13.75
CA VAL A 149 5.76 -8.49 13.13
C VAL A 149 7.17 -8.08 12.73
N HIS A 150 8.18 -8.31 13.59
CA HIS A 150 9.58 -8.05 13.26
C HIS A 150 10.07 -8.91 12.09
N ALA A 151 9.75 -10.21 12.08
CA ALA A 151 10.15 -11.12 11.01
C ALA A 151 9.56 -10.69 9.66
N LEU A 152 8.29 -10.28 9.65
CA LEU A 152 7.59 -9.83 8.45
C LEU A 152 8.12 -8.47 7.95
N ALA A 153 8.45 -7.55 8.86
CA ALA A 153 9.12 -6.29 8.51
C ALA A 153 10.51 -6.55 7.90
N ALA A 154 11.32 -7.42 8.52
CA ALA A 154 12.63 -7.79 8.00
C ALA A 154 12.55 -8.49 6.64
N PHE A 155 11.54 -9.34 6.43
CA PHE A 155 11.26 -9.95 5.13
C PHE A 155 10.95 -8.88 4.08
N ALA A 156 10.08 -7.91 4.39
CA ALA A 156 9.74 -6.86 3.45
C ALA A 156 10.96 -5.99 3.11
N ASP A 157 11.77 -5.61 4.09
CA ASP A 157 12.97 -4.81 3.86
C ASP A 157 13.96 -5.50 2.91
N GLU A 158 14.29 -6.77 3.17
CA GLU A 158 15.19 -7.55 2.31
C GLU A 158 14.56 -7.76 0.92
N TRP A 159 13.26 -8.07 0.87
CA TRP A 159 12.56 -8.26 -0.41
C TRP A 159 12.58 -6.99 -1.26
N ILE A 160 12.24 -5.83 -0.67
CA ILE A 160 12.22 -4.54 -1.36
C ILE A 160 13.62 -4.19 -1.84
N ALA A 161 14.65 -4.36 -1.01
CA ALA A 161 16.03 -4.10 -1.39
C ALA A 161 16.44 -4.90 -2.65
N ARG A 162 16.04 -6.18 -2.75
CA ARG A 162 16.27 -7.02 -3.94
C ARG A 162 15.45 -6.57 -5.14
N GLU A 163 14.20 -6.19 -4.92
CA GLU A 163 13.29 -5.79 -6.00
C GLU A 163 13.66 -4.42 -6.60
N THR A 164 14.21 -3.51 -5.81
CA THR A 164 14.64 -2.18 -6.30
C THR A 164 15.65 -2.29 -7.43
N GLU A 165 16.65 -3.17 -7.33
CA GLU A 165 17.63 -3.40 -8.40
C GLU A 165 16.97 -3.92 -9.68
N ARG A 166 16.02 -4.85 -9.51
CA ARG A 166 15.27 -5.44 -10.62
C ARG A 166 14.37 -4.41 -11.32
N TRP A 167 13.67 -3.58 -10.56
CA TRP A 167 12.79 -2.54 -11.09
C TRP A 167 13.60 -1.48 -11.86
N ALA A 168 14.75 -1.10 -11.33
CA ALA A 168 15.65 -0.16 -12.01
C ALA A 168 16.12 -0.69 -13.37
N ALA A 169 16.33 -2.01 -13.51
CA ALA A 169 16.72 -2.62 -14.78
C ALA A 169 15.67 -2.48 -15.90
N VAL A 170 14.40 -2.24 -15.54
CA VAL A 170 13.30 -1.99 -16.49
C VAL A 170 12.85 -0.52 -16.50
N GLY A 171 13.62 0.38 -15.90
CA GLY A 171 13.34 1.82 -15.87
C GLY A 171 12.26 2.25 -14.88
N LEU A 172 11.87 1.37 -13.94
CA LEU A 172 10.91 1.68 -12.89
C LEU A 172 11.62 2.07 -11.58
N SER A 173 10.92 2.77 -10.70
CA SER A 173 11.40 3.07 -9.35
C SER A 173 10.61 2.32 -8.29
N LEU A 174 11.31 1.69 -7.35
CA LEU A 174 10.73 1.10 -6.15
C LEU A 174 11.40 1.69 -4.93
N ALA A 175 10.61 2.28 -4.04
CA ALA A 175 11.08 2.89 -2.81
C ALA A 175 10.26 2.44 -1.61
N GLN A 176 10.84 2.60 -0.43
CA GLN A 176 10.18 2.41 0.85
C GLN A 176 10.25 3.71 1.64
N LEU A 177 9.12 4.12 2.23
CA LEU A 177 9.04 5.24 3.15
C LEU A 177 8.55 4.72 4.50
N THR A 178 9.34 4.96 5.54
CA THR A 178 8.92 4.70 6.92
C THR A 178 8.15 5.91 7.42
N VAL A 179 6.97 5.69 7.99
CA VAL A 179 6.13 6.72 8.57
C VAL A 179 5.98 6.44 10.06
N GLU A 180 6.21 7.46 10.87
CA GLU A 180 5.84 7.44 12.29
C GLU A 180 4.33 7.22 12.37
N SER A 181 3.90 6.38 13.32
CA SER A 181 2.52 6.08 13.73
C SER A 181 1.42 6.84 12.97
N VAL A 182 0.49 6.12 12.35
CA VAL A 182 -0.74 6.72 11.80
C VAL A 182 -1.46 7.43 12.94
N ASP A 183 -1.41 8.76 13.00
CA ASP A 183 -2.29 9.55 13.87
C ASP A 183 -3.73 9.16 13.51
N GLN A 184 -4.36 8.36 14.39
CA GLN A 184 -5.77 8.00 14.32
C GLN A 184 -6.63 9.12 14.92
#